data_AF-A0A6V3JUZ2-F1
#
_entry.id   AF-A0A6V3JUZ2-F1
#
_cell.length_a   1.000
_cell.length_b   1.000
_cell.length_c   1.000
_cell.angle_alpha   90.00
_cell.angle_beta   90.00
_cell.angle_gamma   90.00
#
_symmetry.space_group_name_H-M   'P 1'
#
loop_
_entity.id
_entity.type
_entity.pdbx_description
1 polymer ?
#
loop_
_entity_poly.entity_id
_entity_poly.type
_entity_poly.pdbx_seq_one_letter_code
_entity_poly.pdbx_strand_id
1 'polypeptide(L)'
;MAWTKDPQVEVDGSMTSLFDTMEDINSSECLAKAKAIAKVDGEVTAVKNMAFVFVKPHANNEAVQKLVKDKFAESKISITKEGKIDGSVIDKKLLIDNHYYSIANKAKLTKPKDLAVPESGKKKFEEKFGLTWEAAIKANMVMNAAEAAKKYNMDAESINARWAKAKDKGNLIKFGGGFYCAKVFEKPAGAPEKKKDEVTNVKPKEEPKEEPKAEEKAE
;
A
#
# COMPACT_ATOMS: atom_id res chain seq x y z
N MET A 1 -14.26 -5.62 -16.40
CA MET A 1 -14.53 -5.37 -14.96
C MET A 1 -13.46 -4.44 -14.42
N ALA A 2 -13.70 -3.13 -14.40
CA ALA A 2 -12.73 -2.16 -13.85
C ALA A 2 -12.74 -2.17 -12.30
N TRP A 3 -13.89 -2.47 -11.70
CA TRP A 3 -14.08 -2.49 -10.25
C TRP A 3 -13.24 -3.56 -9.53
N THR A 4 -12.92 -4.69 -10.19
CA THR A 4 -12.07 -5.75 -9.64
C THR A 4 -10.59 -5.40 -9.58
N LYS A 5 -10.22 -4.20 -10.05
CA LYS A 5 -8.82 -3.76 -10.22
C LYS A 5 -8.44 -2.62 -9.29
N ASP A 6 -9.04 -2.58 -8.09
CA ASP A 6 -8.75 -1.57 -7.06
C ASP A 6 -8.86 -0.13 -7.61
N PRO A 7 -10.09 0.31 -7.99
CA PRO A 7 -10.29 1.61 -8.58
C PRO A 7 -9.93 2.73 -7.60
N GLN A 8 -9.53 3.88 -8.15
CA GLN A 8 -9.37 5.11 -7.36
C GLN A 8 -10.74 5.78 -7.22
N VAL A 9 -11.12 6.12 -5.99
CA VAL A 9 -12.38 6.80 -5.64
C VAL A 9 -12.11 8.01 -4.77
N GLU A 10 -12.98 9.01 -4.85
CA GLU A 10 -12.92 10.18 -3.98
C GLU A 10 -13.55 9.86 -2.63
N VAL A 11 -12.76 10.02 -1.56
CA VAL A 11 -13.20 9.87 -0.16
C VAL A 11 -12.64 11.07 0.60
N ASP A 12 -13.52 11.80 1.29
CA ASP A 12 -13.16 12.99 2.08
C ASP A 12 -12.30 14.02 1.32
N GLY A 13 -12.60 14.23 0.04
CA GLY A 13 -11.89 15.18 -0.83
C GLY A 13 -10.53 14.70 -1.34
N SER A 14 -10.18 13.42 -1.15
CA SER A 14 -8.94 12.84 -1.65
C SER A 14 -9.20 11.59 -2.50
N MET A 15 -8.45 11.45 -3.60
CA MET A 15 -8.47 10.21 -4.41
C MET A 15 -7.67 9.12 -3.70
N THR A 16 -8.31 7.99 -3.43
CA THR A 16 -7.71 6.86 -2.71
C THR A 16 -8.12 5.51 -3.32
N SER A 17 -7.43 4.44 -2.95
CA SER A 17 -7.80 3.06 -3.30
C SER A 17 -9.14 2.69 -2.65
N LEU A 18 -10.08 2.21 -3.47
CA LEU A 18 -11.35 1.69 -2.97
C LEU A 18 -11.13 0.52 -2.01
N PHE A 19 -10.22 -0.41 -2.33
CA PHE A 19 -10.01 -1.60 -1.51
C PHE A 19 -9.38 -1.24 -0.16
N ASP A 20 -8.37 -0.37 -0.15
CA ASP A 20 -7.75 0.13 1.09
C ASP A 20 -8.81 0.79 1.99
N THR A 21 -9.81 1.48 1.42
CA THR A 21 -10.88 2.10 2.23
C THR A 21 -11.82 1.07 2.89
N MET A 22 -11.83 -0.17 2.41
CA MET A 22 -12.69 -1.26 2.86
C MET A 22 -11.95 -2.29 3.72
N GLU A 23 -10.67 -2.07 4.05
CA GLU A 23 -9.90 -2.96 4.91
C GLU A 23 -10.40 -2.90 6.37
N ASP A 24 -10.23 -4.01 7.09
CA ASP A 24 -10.45 -4.13 8.55
C ASP A 24 -11.85 -3.73 9.06
N ILE A 25 -12.88 -3.86 8.23
CA ILE A 25 -14.29 -3.60 8.59
C ILE A 25 -15.19 -4.80 8.33
N ASN A 26 -16.30 -4.88 9.06
CA ASN A 26 -17.30 -5.94 8.85
C ASN A 26 -18.04 -5.74 7.52
N SER A 27 -18.62 -6.82 6.99
CA SER A 27 -19.31 -6.82 5.69
C SER A 27 -20.46 -5.80 5.62
N SER A 28 -21.22 -5.61 6.71
CA SER A 28 -22.28 -4.60 6.77
C SER A 28 -21.73 -3.16 6.73
N GLU A 29 -20.63 -2.90 7.44
CA GLU A 29 -19.94 -1.60 7.44
C GLU A 29 -19.30 -1.33 6.07
N CYS A 30 -18.71 -2.37 5.44
CA CYS A 30 -18.19 -2.32 4.09
C CYS A 30 -19.28 -1.95 3.08
N LEU A 31 -20.47 -2.54 3.19
CA LEU A 31 -21.60 -2.22 2.32
C LEU A 31 -22.10 -0.79 2.54
N ALA A 32 -22.20 -0.34 3.79
CA ALA A 32 -22.56 1.03 4.12
C ALA A 32 -21.56 2.05 3.56
N LYS A 33 -20.26 1.77 3.71
CA LYS A 33 -19.19 2.62 3.18
C LYS A 33 -19.18 2.64 1.66
N ALA A 34 -19.35 1.48 1.00
CA ALA A 34 -19.47 1.38 -0.45
C ALA A 34 -20.65 2.21 -0.97
N LYS A 35 -21.81 2.13 -0.31
CA LYS A 35 -23.00 2.92 -0.64
C LYS A 35 -22.72 4.42 -0.53
N ALA A 36 -22.09 4.86 0.56
CA ALA A 36 -21.74 6.26 0.77
C ALA A 36 -20.79 6.79 -0.32
N ILE A 37 -19.73 6.04 -0.64
CA ILE A 37 -18.77 6.37 -1.70
C ILE A 37 -19.48 6.45 -3.07
N ALA A 38 -20.36 5.50 -3.35
CA ALA A 38 -21.10 5.43 -4.61
C ALA A 38 -22.24 6.47 -4.72
N LYS A 39 -22.59 7.16 -3.62
CA LYS A 39 -23.69 8.14 -3.54
C LYS A 39 -25.03 7.57 -4.03
N VAL A 40 -25.32 6.32 -3.66
CA VAL A 40 -26.57 5.64 -4.02
C VAL A 40 -27.48 5.47 -2.81
N ASP A 41 -28.78 5.46 -3.03
CA ASP A 41 -29.80 5.23 -2.00
C ASP A 41 -30.12 3.73 -1.82
N GLY A 42 -30.84 3.39 -0.74
CA GLY A 42 -31.25 2.01 -0.43
C GLY A 42 -30.89 1.56 0.99
N GLU A 43 -31.62 0.59 1.53
CA GLU A 43 -31.34 0.05 2.87
C GLU A 43 -30.10 -0.85 2.85
N VAL A 44 -29.18 -0.64 3.81
CA VAL A 44 -28.04 -1.53 4.03
C VAL A 44 -28.46 -2.53 5.09
N THR A 45 -28.80 -3.74 4.66
CA THR A 45 -29.14 -4.82 5.56
C THR A 45 -27.88 -5.43 6.16
N ALA A 46 -27.96 -5.86 7.42
CA ALA A 46 -26.86 -6.56 8.05
C ALA A 46 -26.61 -7.88 7.33
N VAL A 47 -25.36 -8.10 6.90
CA VAL A 47 -24.93 -9.30 6.19
C VAL A 47 -23.93 -10.09 7.02
N LYS A 48 -23.95 -11.42 6.88
CA LYS A 48 -23.00 -12.30 7.57
C LYS A 48 -21.61 -12.16 6.95
N ASN A 49 -20.60 -11.97 7.78
CA ASN A 49 -19.21 -12.01 7.33
C ASN A 49 -18.88 -13.35 6.67
N MET A 50 -18.26 -13.28 5.49
CA MET A 50 -17.76 -14.42 4.73
C MET A 50 -16.33 -14.15 4.30
N ALA A 51 -15.52 -15.20 4.27
CA ALA A 51 -14.14 -15.11 3.83
C ALA A 51 -13.81 -16.25 2.86
N PHE A 52 -12.90 -15.99 1.93
CA PHE A 52 -12.23 -17.01 1.15
C PHE A 52 -10.89 -17.34 1.81
N VAL A 53 -10.64 -18.62 2.09
CA VAL A 53 -9.40 -19.08 2.72
C VAL A 53 -8.84 -20.24 1.91
N PHE A 54 -7.52 -20.23 1.71
CA PHE A 54 -6.81 -21.33 1.06
C PHE A 54 -5.56 -21.70 1.86
N VAL A 55 -5.21 -22.99 1.89
CA VAL A 55 -3.94 -23.46 2.44
C VAL A 55 -2.88 -23.35 1.35
N LYS A 56 -1.75 -22.70 1.65
CA LYS A 56 -0.66 -22.51 0.69
C LYS A 56 -0.10 -23.85 0.21
N PRO A 57 0.36 -23.97 -1.06
CA PRO A 57 0.81 -25.25 -1.62
C PRO A 57 1.83 -26.03 -0.77
N HIS A 58 2.86 -25.36 -0.23
CA HIS A 58 3.88 -26.00 0.60
C HIS A 58 3.39 -26.46 1.99
N ALA A 59 2.25 -25.93 2.45
CA ALA A 59 1.63 -26.30 3.71
C ALA A 59 0.39 -27.19 3.51
N ASN A 60 -0.02 -27.45 2.26
CA ASN A 60 -1.27 -28.12 1.96
C ASN A 60 -1.13 -29.64 2.09
N ASN A 61 -1.26 -30.12 3.33
CA ASN A 61 -1.32 -31.53 3.68
C ASN A 61 -2.53 -31.80 4.61
N GLU A 62 -2.85 -33.07 4.84
CA GLU A 62 -4.02 -33.48 5.62
C GLU A 62 -4.00 -32.94 7.06
N ALA A 63 -2.84 -32.91 7.70
CA ALA A 63 -2.70 -32.41 9.06
C ALA A 63 -3.04 -30.92 9.17
N VAL A 64 -2.55 -30.10 8.22
CA VAL A 64 -2.86 -28.67 8.18
C VAL A 64 -4.31 -28.41 7.79
N GLN A 65 -4.86 -29.18 6.84
CA GLN A 65 -6.28 -29.08 6.49
C GLN A 65 -7.17 -29.39 7.70
N LYS A 66 -6.85 -30.44 8.46
CA LYS A 66 -7.56 -30.78 9.70
C LYS A 66 -7.44 -29.65 10.73
N LEU A 67 -6.23 -29.15 10.95
CA LEU A 67 -5.99 -28.04 11.88
C LEU A 67 -6.86 -26.81 11.55
N VAL A 68 -6.93 -26.43 10.27
CA VAL A 68 -7.77 -25.29 9.83
C VAL A 68 -9.25 -25.54 10.11
N LYS A 69 -9.75 -26.74 9.77
CA LYS A 69 -11.15 -27.13 10.02
C LYS A 69 -11.49 -27.10 11.51
N ASP A 70 -10.62 -27.66 12.36
CA ASP A 70 -10.79 -27.67 13.81
C ASP A 70 -10.81 -26.24 14.36
N LYS A 71 -9.87 -25.38 13.95
CA LYS A 71 -9.81 -23.98 14.41
C LYS A 71 -11.01 -23.16 13.99
N PHE A 72 -11.55 -23.40 12.79
CA PHE A 72 -12.80 -22.75 12.37
C PHE A 72 -13.98 -23.21 13.21
N ALA A 73 -14.11 -24.52 13.47
CA ALA A 73 -15.17 -25.05 14.32
C ALA A 73 -15.10 -24.51 15.75
N GLU A 74 -13.91 -24.52 16.37
CA GLU A 74 -13.65 -23.91 17.69
C GLU A 74 -14.07 -22.43 17.73
N SER A 75 -13.83 -21.71 16.63
CA SER A 75 -14.18 -20.29 16.49
C SER A 75 -15.62 -20.05 16.01
N LYS A 76 -16.44 -21.12 15.90
CA LYS A 76 -17.83 -21.08 15.39
C LYS A 76 -17.95 -20.51 13.97
N ILE A 77 -16.91 -20.68 13.15
CA ILE A 77 -16.88 -20.35 11.73
C ILE A 77 -17.32 -21.57 10.93
N SER A 78 -18.34 -21.41 10.09
CA SER A 78 -18.86 -22.49 9.24
C SER A 78 -18.21 -22.47 7.87
N ILE A 79 -17.74 -23.63 7.40
CA ILE A 79 -17.30 -23.83 6.01
C ILE A 79 -18.54 -24.07 5.15
N THR A 80 -18.88 -23.13 4.27
CA THR A 80 -20.05 -23.23 3.39
C THR A 80 -19.72 -23.91 2.07
N LYS A 81 -18.45 -23.86 1.64
CA LYS A 81 -17.93 -24.51 0.43
C LYS A 81 -16.44 -24.77 0.59
N GLU A 82 -16.00 -25.95 0.17
CA GLU A 82 -14.59 -26.31 0.06
C GLU A 82 -14.27 -26.91 -1.30
N GLY A 83 -12.99 -26.92 -1.67
CA GLY A 83 -12.54 -27.48 -2.94
C GLY A 83 -11.03 -27.44 -3.09
N LYS A 84 -10.55 -28.07 -4.15
CA LYS A 84 -9.14 -28.10 -4.54
C LYS A 84 -8.96 -27.39 -5.88
N ILE A 85 -7.87 -26.65 -6.01
CA ILE A 85 -7.43 -26.07 -7.28
C ILE A 85 -5.96 -26.45 -7.46
N ASP A 86 -5.66 -27.12 -8.57
CA ASP A 86 -4.29 -27.51 -8.89
C ASP A 86 -3.46 -26.31 -9.37
N GLY A 87 -2.15 -26.35 -9.11
CA GLY A 87 -1.22 -25.29 -9.51
C GLY A 87 -1.27 -24.97 -11.01
N SER A 88 -1.39 -26.00 -11.86
CA SER A 88 -1.52 -25.81 -13.31
C SER A 88 -2.77 -25.02 -13.71
N VAL A 89 -3.87 -25.17 -12.98
CA VAL A 89 -5.10 -24.40 -13.19
C VAL A 89 -4.92 -22.97 -12.70
N ILE A 90 -4.28 -22.79 -11.54
CA ILE A 90 -3.93 -21.48 -10.99
C ILE A 90 -3.10 -20.68 -12.01
N ASP A 91 -2.05 -21.29 -12.55
CA ASP A 91 -1.13 -20.67 -13.50
C ASP A 91 -1.85 -20.35 -14.81
N LYS A 92 -2.56 -21.32 -15.40
CA LYS A 92 -3.27 -21.15 -16.67
C LYS A 92 -4.34 -20.06 -16.60
N LYS A 93 -5.03 -19.94 -15.47
CA LYS A 93 -6.11 -18.95 -15.27
C LYS A 93 -5.64 -17.68 -14.58
N LEU A 94 -4.35 -17.56 -14.28
CA LEU A 94 -3.76 -16.41 -13.58
C LEU A 94 -4.52 -16.10 -12.27
N LEU A 95 -4.96 -17.13 -11.53
CA LEU A 95 -5.87 -16.94 -10.38
C LEU A 95 -5.19 -16.16 -9.26
N ILE A 96 -3.90 -16.41 -9.02
CA ILE A 96 -3.12 -15.69 -8.00
C ILE A 96 -2.83 -14.27 -8.45
N ASP A 97 -2.47 -14.05 -9.72
CA ASP A 97 -2.28 -12.70 -10.26
C ASP A 97 -3.58 -11.89 -10.22
N ASN A 98 -4.74 -12.52 -10.45
CA ASN A 98 -6.04 -11.87 -10.34
C ASN A 98 -6.44 -11.62 -8.88
N HIS A 99 -6.23 -12.58 -7.98
CA HIS A 99 -6.57 -12.43 -6.56
C HIS A 99 -5.72 -11.35 -5.88
N TYR A 100 -4.43 -11.29 -6.21
CA TYR A 100 -3.50 -10.25 -5.77
C TYR A 100 -3.28 -9.17 -6.83
N TYR A 101 -4.30 -8.87 -7.66
CA TYR A 101 -4.14 -7.97 -8.80
C TYR A 101 -3.54 -6.63 -8.42
N SER A 102 -3.96 -6.00 -7.31
CA SER A 102 -3.39 -4.73 -6.89
C SER A 102 -1.87 -4.78 -6.69
N ILE A 103 -1.36 -5.87 -6.10
CA ILE A 103 0.07 -6.12 -5.89
C ILE A 103 0.75 -6.50 -7.21
N ALA A 104 0.19 -7.45 -7.96
CA ALA A 104 0.75 -7.89 -9.24
C ALA A 104 0.83 -6.74 -10.25
N ASN A 105 -0.20 -5.89 -10.28
CA ASN A 105 -0.27 -4.70 -11.09
C ASN A 105 0.85 -3.71 -10.74
N LYS A 106 0.99 -3.36 -9.46
CA LYS A 106 2.05 -2.46 -8.99
C LYS A 106 3.47 -3.06 -9.20
N ALA A 107 3.62 -4.37 -9.03
CA ALA A 107 4.92 -5.04 -9.11
C ALA A 107 5.35 -5.38 -10.55
N LYS A 108 4.43 -5.58 -11.49
CA LYS A 108 4.75 -6.10 -12.84
C LYS A 108 4.12 -5.33 -14.00
N LEU A 109 2.91 -4.78 -13.84
CA LEU A 109 2.12 -4.30 -14.99
C LEU A 109 2.17 -2.77 -15.16
N THR A 110 1.96 -2.01 -14.09
CA THR A 110 1.96 -0.54 -14.11
C THR A 110 3.38 -0.02 -13.92
N LYS A 111 3.75 0.96 -14.74
CA LYS A 111 5.05 1.63 -14.61
C LYS A 111 5.00 2.61 -13.44
N PRO A 112 6.12 2.87 -12.75
CA PRO A 112 6.15 3.79 -11.62
C PRO A 112 5.58 5.19 -11.89
N LYS A 113 5.75 5.71 -13.12
CA LYS A 113 5.21 7.01 -13.53
C LYS A 113 3.68 7.07 -13.58
N ASP A 114 3.04 5.91 -13.72
CA ASP A 114 1.59 5.75 -13.84
C ASP A 114 0.97 5.25 -12.52
N LEU A 115 1.77 5.12 -11.43
CA LEU A 115 1.29 4.75 -10.11
C LEU A 115 0.72 5.96 -9.37
N ALA A 116 -0.48 5.81 -8.83
CA ALA A 116 -1.06 6.75 -7.87
C ALA A 116 -0.39 6.55 -6.50
N VAL A 117 0.70 7.28 -6.25
CA VAL A 117 1.34 7.33 -4.91
C VAL A 117 0.64 8.40 -4.08
N PRO A 118 0.08 8.06 -2.90
CA PRO A 118 -0.52 9.04 -2.01
C PRO A 118 0.49 10.11 -1.59
N GLU A 119 0.05 11.34 -1.34
CA GLU A 119 0.94 12.44 -0.97
C GLU A 119 1.75 12.16 0.31
N SER A 120 1.10 11.53 1.30
CA SER A 120 1.77 11.03 2.51
C SER A 120 2.85 9.97 2.20
N GLY A 121 2.65 9.18 1.15
CA GLY A 121 3.62 8.21 0.63
C GLY A 121 4.81 8.90 -0.05
N LYS A 122 4.57 9.94 -0.86
CA LYS A 122 5.63 10.74 -1.49
C LYS A 122 6.52 11.43 -0.45
N LYS A 123 5.92 12.01 0.59
CA LYS A 123 6.66 12.60 1.72
C LYS A 123 7.55 11.56 2.41
N LYS A 124 7.00 10.38 2.75
CA LYS A 124 7.79 9.26 3.32
C LYS A 124 8.92 8.80 2.40
N PHE A 125 8.68 8.79 1.09
CA PHE A 125 9.70 8.46 0.09
C PHE A 125 10.85 9.44 0.12
N GLU A 126 10.55 10.74 0.09
CA GLU A 126 11.55 11.79 0.14
C GLU A 126 12.33 11.80 1.46
N GLU A 127 11.64 11.66 2.60
CA GLU A 127 12.28 11.56 3.92
C GLU A 127 13.25 10.37 3.98
N LYS A 128 12.84 9.22 3.43
CA LYS A 128 13.65 7.99 3.50
C LYS A 128 14.82 7.99 2.52
N PHE A 129 14.61 8.42 1.29
CA PHE A 129 15.57 8.24 0.19
C PHE A 129 16.25 9.55 -0.24
N GLY A 130 15.83 10.69 0.31
CA GLY A 130 16.41 12.00 0.02
C GLY A 130 16.18 12.47 -1.41
N LEU A 131 15.13 11.98 -2.08
CA LEU A 131 14.77 12.36 -3.43
C LEU A 131 13.25 12.37 -3.55
N THR A 132 12.68 13.37 -4.24
CA THR A 132 11.24 13.37 -4.52
C THR A 132 10.87 12.21 -5.45
N TRP A 133 9.63 11.73 -5.38
CA TRP A 133 9.14 10.66 -6.26
C TRP A 133 9.30 11.06 -7.74
N GLU A 134 8.92 12.29 -8.08
CA GLU A 134 8.98 12.84 -9.43
C GLU A 134 10.41 12.94 -9.96
N ALA A 135 11.37 13.33 -9.12
CA ALA A 135 12.78 13.36 -9.51
C ALA A 135 13.33 11.94 -9.73
N ALA A 136 12.92 10.98 -8.90
CA ALA A 136 13.30 9.58 -9.04
C ALA A 136 12.74 8.95 -10.32
N ILE A 137 11.50 9.31 -10.72
CA ILE A 137 10.90 8.94 -12.01
C ILE A 137 11.71 9.55 -13.17
N LYS A 138 11.97 10.86 -13.14
CA LYS A 138 12.74 11.56 -14.19
C LYS A 138 14.13 10.98 -14.37
N ALA A 139 14.76 10.55 -13.28
CA ALA A 139 16.08 9.91 -13.29
C ALA A 139 16.05 8.41 -13.63
N ASN A 140 14.88 7.81 -13.93
CA ASN A 140 14.69 6.37 -14.16
C ASN A 140 15.26 5.49 -13.02
N MET A 141 15.14 5.97 -11.78
CA MET A 141 15.66 5.30 -10.57
C MET A 141 14.61 4.44 -9.87
N VAL A 142 13.32 4.67 -10.17
CA VAL A 142 12.23 3.83 -9.68
C VAL A 142 11.75 2.94 -10.82
N MET A 143 11.57 1.66 -10.53
CA MET A 143 11.15 0.63 -11.48
C MET A 143 10.31 -0.40 -10.73
N ASN A 144 9.36 -1.01 -11.42
CA ASN A 144 8.67 -2.18 -10.88
C ASN A 144 9.59 -3.42 -10.98
N ALA A 145 9.18 -4.55 -10.39
CA ALA A 145 10.00 -5.76 -10.36
C ALA A 145 10.26 -6.35 -11.76
N ALA A 146 9.28 -6.27 -12.67
CA ALA A 146 9.45 -6.76 -14.04
C ALA A 146 10.45 -5.90 -14.85
N GLU A 147 10.40 -4.58 -14.68
CA GLU A 147 11.36 -3.64 -15.28
C GLU A 147 12.77 -3.88 -14.73
N ALA A 148 12.91 -4.09 -13.42
CA ALA A 148 14.19 -4.42 -12.80
C ALA A 148 14.74 -5.76 -13.31
N ALA A 149 13.90 -6.79 -13.43
CA ALA A 149 14.27 -8.10 -13.99
C ALA A 149 14.88 -7.97 -15.37
N LYS A 150 14.18 -7.24 -16.24
CA LYS A 150 14.63 -7.00 -17.61
C LYS A 150 15.90 -6.17 -17.65
N LYS A 151 15.99 -5.08 -16.88
CA LYS A 151 17.13 -4.15 -16.91
C LYS A 151 18.42 -4.77 -16.38
N TYR A 152 18.34 -5.59 -15.33
CA TYR A 152 19.51 -6.18 -14.69
C TYR A 152 19.75 -7.64 -15.08
N ASN A 153 18.95 -8.17 -16.03
CA ASN A 153 19.00 -9.56 -16.47
C ASN A 153 18.94 -10.55 -15.28
N MET A 154 17.94 -10.36 -14.42
CA MET A 154 17.74 -11.12 -13.19
C MET A 154 16.43 -11.89 -13.22
N ASP A 155 16.44 -13.09 -12.65
CA ASP A 155 15.22 -13.85 -12.38
C ASP A 155 14.47 -13.32 -11.14
N ALA A 156 13.26 -13.85 -10.93
CA ALA A 156 12.41 -13.43 -9.82
C ALA A 156 13.04 -13.73 -8.44
N GLU A 157 13.78 -14.83 -8.31
CA GLU A 157 14.44 -15.22 -7.06
C GLU A 157 15.56 -14.25 -6.69
N SER A 158 16.39 -13.86 -7.67
CA SER A 158 17.48 -12.90 -7.50
C SER A 158 16.96 -11.52 -7.09
N ILE A 159 15.86 -11.07 -7.70
CA ILE A 159 15.20 -9.82 -7.29
C ILE A 159 14.65 -9.93 -5.87
N ASN A 160 13.96 -11.02 -5.56
CA ASN A 160 13.38 -11.24 -4.24
C ASN A 160 14.48 -11.28 -3.15
N ALA A 161 15.62 -11.91 -3.42
CA ALA A 161 16.76 -11.93 -2.50
C ALA A 161 17.33 -10.54 -2.25
N ARG A 162 17.44 -9.69 -3.28
CA ARG A 162 17.86 -8.28 -3.11
C ARG A 162 16.82 -7.46 -2.34
N TRP A 163 15.54 -7.67 -2.63
CA TRP A 163 14.44 -7.04 -1.89
C TRP A 163 14.47 -7.41 -0.41
N ALA A 164 14.68 -8.68 -0.08
CA ALA A 164 14.81 -9.15 1.30
C ALA A 164 15.99 -8.45 2.02
N LYS A 165 17.16 -8.38 1.39
CA LYS A 165 18.32 -7.64 1.94
C LYS A 165 18.02 -6.14 2.14
N ALA A 166 17.29 -5.51 1.23
CA ALA A 166 16.88 -4.11 1.39
C ALA A 166 15.92 -3.94 2.57
N LYS A 167 14.97 -4.86 2.74
CA LYS A 167 14.07 -4.90 3.90
C LYS A 167 14.84 -5.04 5.21
N ASP A 168 15.80 -5.96 5.29
CA ASP A 168 16.59 -6.21 6.50
C ASP A 168 17.46 -4.99 6.88
N LYS A 169 17.93 -4.24 5.88
CA LYS A 169 18.64 -2.96 6.07
C LYS A 169 17.71 -1.78 6.40
N GLY A 170 16.41 -2.02 6.54
CA GLY A 170 15.43 -0.96 6.77
C GLY A 170 15.25 -0.02 5.58
N ASN A 171 15.69 -0.38 4.37
CA ASN A 171 15.60 0.42 3.15
C ASN A 171 14.27 0.19 2.40
N LEU A 172 13.18 0.11 3.16
CA LEU A 172 11.82 -0.17 2.68
C LEU A 172 10.86 0.84 3.28
N ILE A 173 9.89 1.30 2.49
CA ILE A 173 8.75 2.09 2.94
C ILE A 173 7.44 1.48 2.47
N LYS A 174 6.38 1.70 3.25
CA LYS A 174 5.00 1.32 2.91
C LYS A 174 4.20 2.58 2.56
N PHE A 175 3.63 2.61 1.37
CA PHE A 175 2.73 3.67 0.91
C PHE A 175 1.28 3.44 1.33
N GLY A 176 0.85 2.17 1.36
CA GLY A 176 -0.55 1.77 1.63
C GLY A 176 -0.72 0.25 1.56
N GLY A 177 -1.96 -0.25 1.48
CA GLY A 177 -2.28 -1.69 1.39
C GLY A 177 -1.49 -2.36 0.26
N GLY A 178 -0.63 -3.33 0.61
CA GLY A 178 0.20 -4.04 -0.37
C GLY A 178 1.19 -3.19 -1.20
N PHE A 179 1.32 -1.89 -0.96
CA PHE A 179 2.09 -0.97 -1.81
C PHE A 179 3.37 -0.51 -1.10
N TYR A 180 4.52 -1.00 -1.58
CA TYR A 180 5.82 -0.78 -0.96
C TYR A 180 6.85 -0.32 -1.99
N CYS A 181 7.87 0.40 -1.52
CA CYS A 181 9.03 0.78 -2.30
C CYS A 181 10.31 0.52 -1.49
N ALA A 182 11.34 -0.03 -2.14
CA ALA A 182 12.61 -0.32 -1.50
C ALA A 182 13.80 0.17 -2.34
N LYS A 183 14.89 0.55 -1.67
CA LYS A 183 16.18 0.77 -2.33
C LYS A 183 16.88 -0.60 -2.50
N VAL A 184 16.66 -1.22 -3.65
CA VAL A 184 17.13 -2.58 -3.99
C VAL A 184 18.52 -2.59 -4.65
N PHE A 185 18.87 -1.49 -5.32
CA PHE A 185 20.15 -1.30 -6.00
C PHE A 185 20.85 -0.06 -5.46
N GLU A 186 22.18 -0.01 -5.57
CA GLU A 186 22.92 1.19 -5.22
C GLU A 186 22.65 2.32 -6.21
N LYS A 187 22.75 3.55 -5.70
CA LYS A 187 22.54 4.75 -6.49
C LYS A 187 23.65 4.85 -7.56
N PRO A 188 23.33 5.07 -8.84
CA PRO A 188 24.33 5.33 -9.87
C PRO A 188 25.18 6.57 -9.55
N ALA A 189 26.46 6.56 -9.94
CA ALA A 189 27.31 7.75 -9.80
C ALA A 189 26.71 8.95 -10.55
N GLY A 190 26.67 10.12 -9.91
CA GLY A 190 26.11 11.35 -10.49
C GLY A 190 24.58 11.50 -10.43
N ALA A 191 23.87 10.55 -9.81
CA ALA A 191 22.43 10.71 -9.63
C ALA A 191 22.09 11.86 -8.64
N PRO A 192 20.92 12.51 -8.80
CA PRO A 192 20.54 13.70 -8.02
C PRO A 192 20.60 13.43 -6.51
N GLU A 193 21.26 14.31 -5.77
CA GLU A 193 21.30 14.29 -4.30
C GLU A 193 20.16 15.12 -3.71
N LYS A 194 19.83 14.84 -2.45
CA LYS A 194 18.94 15.69 -1.67
C LYS A 194 19.51 17.11 -1.72
N LYS A 195 18.78 18.07 -2.31
CA LYS A 195 19.10 19.47 -2.08
C LYS A 195 18.96 19.66 -0.58
N LYS A 196 20.06 19.97 0.12
CA LYS A 196 19.95 20.52 1.47
C LYS A 196 19.08 21.75 1.31
N ASP A 197 17.93 21.78 1.98
CA ASP A 197 17.08 22.95 1.98
C ASP A 197 17.95 24.15 2.30
N GLU A 198 17.98 25.10 1.37
CA GLU A 198 18.53 26.42 1.61
C GLU A 198 17.66 27.01 2.70
N VAL A 199 18.12 26.91 3.95
CA VAL A 199 17.49 27.57 5.08
C VAL A 199 17.55 29.06 4.75
N THR A 200 16.48 29.58 4.17
CA THR A 200 16.24 31.01 4.15
C THR A 200 16.10 31.40 5.61
N ASN A 201 17.19 31.97 6.12
CA ASN A 201 17.28 32.55 7.44
C ASN A 201 16.35 33.78 7.48
N VAL A 202 15.05 33.53 7.56
CA VAL A 202 14.07 34.56 7.91
C VAL A 202 14.22 34.74 9.41
N LYS A 203 15.02 35.73 9.80
CA LYS A 203 15.07 36.24 11.18
C LYS A 203 13.62 36.44 11.66
N PRO A 204 13.25 35.97 12.87
CA PRO A 204 11.97 36.31 13.45
C PRO A 204 11.82 37.83 13.52
N LYS A 205 10.71 38.37 13.00
CA LYS A 205 10.31 39.74 13.31
C LYS A 205 10.08 39.81 14.81
N GLU A 206 10.79 40.70 15.48
CA GLU A 206 10.50 41.05 16.87
C GLU A 206 9.05 41.54 16.96
N GLU A 207 8.25 40.85 17.77
CA GLU A 207 6.93 41.32 18.18
C GLU A 207 7.10 42.57 19.05
N PRO A 208 6.26 43.61 18.91
CA PRO A 208 6.33 44.78 19.77
C PRO A 208 5.98 44.37 21.20
N LYS A 209 6.87 44.69 22.16
CA LYS A 209 6.59 44.55 23.59
C LYS A 209 5.42 45.47 23.97
N GLU A 210 4.33 44.89 24.46
CA GLU A 210 3.31 45.63 25.20
C GLU A 210 3.91 46.23 26.49
N GLU A 211 3.81 47.54 26.64
CA GLU A 211 4.16 48.25 27.88
C GLU A 211 3.08 47.99 28.95
N PRO A 212 3.46 47.80 30.23
CA PRO A 212 2.49 47.61 31.29
C PRO A 212 1.77 48.92 31.63
N LYS A 213 0.43 48.87 31.63
CA LYS A 213 -0.43 49.96 32.14
C LYS A 213 -0.18 50.20 33.62
N ALA A 214 0.10 51.45 33.97
CA ALA A 214 0.17 51.92 35.35
C ALA A 214 -1.23 51.90 36.00
N GLU A 215 -1.35 51.23 37.15
CA GLU A 215 -2.47 51.41 38.06
C GLU A 215 -2.24 52.67 38.90
N GLU A 216 -3.10 53.66 38.69
CA GLU A 216 -3.21 54.88 39.49
C GLU A 216 -4.02 54.57 40.75
N LYS A 217 -3.38 54.75 41.91
CA LYS A 217 -4.03 54.78 43.22
C LYS A 217 -4.78 56.10 43.37
N ALA A 218 -6.06 56.04 43.70
CA ALA A 218 -6.78 57.16 44.32
C ALA A 218 -7.29 56.72 45.70
N GLU A 219 -6.97 57.57 46.66
CA GLU A 219 -7.41 57.61 48.07
C GLU A 219 -8.93 57.75 48.21
#